data_AF-A0A534CG85-F1
#
_entry.id   AF-A0A534CG85-F1
#
_cell.length_a   1.000
_cell.length_b   1.000
_cell.length_c   1.000
_cell.angle_alpha   90.00
_cell.angle_beta   90.00
_cell.angle_gamma   90.00
#
_symmetry.space_group_name_H-M   'P 1'
#
loop_
_entity.id
_entity.type
_entity.pdbx_description
1 polymer ?
#
loop_
_entity_poly.entity_id
_entity_poly.type
_entity_poly.pdbx_seq_one_letter_code
_entity_poly.pdbx_strand_id
1 'polypeptide(L)'
;GDGALKLLVAQCTHDFRVRAVARVDRGAVRGEFTEVAAGAVFRRLVGTDGRITVTVEAEERSMRYQGVVPLSGGSLAESLETYFASSEQLPTRVLLAADDAGGAGMLVQKLPGAGAEGDFEEVAAAWEGAQRGIERLSVAQLLRCPVEELLGEGFADQDVRLFRGSPVRFECRCSQGRVAGLLRALGPEEVRGVLEEQGAVTVTCEFCHRPYRFEAVDVEALFAPDSTTGGSEAVH
;
A
#
# COMPACT_ATOMS: atom_id res chain seq x y z
N GLY A 1 6.86 -1.81 -12.97
CA GLY A 1 7.91 -1.33 -13.88
C GLY A 1 7.70 -1.97 -15.22
N ASP A 2 8.75 -2.14 -15.99
CA ASP A 2 8.75 -2.87 -17.26
C ASP A 2 8.92 -4.39 -17.10
N GLY A 3 9.30 -4.87 -15.91
CA GLY A 3 9.45 -6.29 -15.59
C GLY A 3 8.14 -7.10 -15.52
N ALA A 4 8.21 -8.31 -14.94
CA ALA A 4 7.06 -9.21 -14.80
C ALA A 4 5.97 -8.65 -13.88
N LEU A 5 6.34 -7.87 -12.86
CA LEU A 5 5.41 -7.14 -12.01
C LEU A 5 5.01 -5.83 -12.69
N LYS A 6 3.84 -5.85 -13.34
CA LYS A 6 3.29 -4.71 -14.10
C LYS A 6 2.72 -3.64 -13.18
N LEU A 7 2.05 -4.05 -12.10
CA LEU A 7 1.47 -3.14 -11.12
C LEU A 7 1.55 -3.75 -9.73
N LEU A 8 1.90 -2.94 -8.74
CA LEU A 8 1.71 -3.24 -7.32
C LEU A 8 1.12 -2.00 -6.67
N VAL A 9 -0.03 -2.16 -6.03
CA VAL A 9 -0.68 -1.08 -5.27
C VAL A 9 -0.93 -1.60 -3.88
N ALA A 10 -0.46 -0.87 -2.87
CA ALA A 10 -0.80 -1.09 -1.47
C ALA A 10 -1.42 0.20 -0.92
N GLN A 11 -2.47 0.06 -0.12
CA GLN A 11 -3.14 1.16 0.55
C GLN A 11 -3.25 0.85 2.04
N CYS A 12 -2.97 1.87 2.85
CA CYS A 12 -3.13 1.83 4.30
C CYS A 12 -3.92 3.07 4.74
N THR A 13 -4.69 2.91 5.81
CA THR A 13 -5.49 3.97 6.43
C THR A 13 -4.90 4.28 7.81
N HIS A 14 -5.27 5.41 8.40
CA HIS A 14 -4.76 5.82 9.71
C HIS A 14 -5.08 4.80 10.84
N ASP A 15 -6.10 3.96 10.68
CA ASP A 15 -6.50 2.91 11.62
C ASP A 15 -6.06 1.50 11.19
N PHE A 16 -4.97 1.42 10.42
CA PHE A 16 -4.27 0.20 10.03
C PHE A 16 -5.11 -0.82 9.24
N ARG A 17 -6.13 -0.35 8.53
CA ARG A 17 -6.76 -1.14 7.48
C ARG A 17 -5.93 -1.09 6.22
N VAL A 18 -5.57 -2.26 5.73
CA VAL A 18 -4.69 -2.43 4.57
C VAL A 18 -5.39 -3.21 3.46
N ARG A 19 -5.01 -2.93 2.23
CA ARG A 19 -5.31 -3.77 1.06
C ARG A 19 -4.23 -3.60 0.02
N ALA A 20 -3.96 -4.66 -0.73
CA ALA A 20 -3.01 -4.61 -1.81
C ALA A 20 -3.47 -5.45 -3.01
N VAL A 21 -2.99 -5.10 -4.19
CA VAL A 21 -3.16 -5.87 -5.42
C VAL A 21 -1.87 -5.84 -6.21
N ALA A 22 -1.53 -6.98 -6.81
CA ALA A 22 -0.41 -7.12 -7.72
C ALA A 22 -0.90 -7.67 -9.07
N ARG A 23 -0.45 -7.06 -10.17
CA ARG A 23 -0.61 -7.61 -11.52
C ARG A 23 0.74 -8.12 -12.00
N VAL A 24 0.82 -9.43 -12.13
CA VAL A 24 2.04 -10.13 -12.54
C VAL A 24 1.78 -10.81 -13.88
N ASP A 25 2.63 -10.52 -14.85
CA ASP A 25 2.72 -11.32 -16.08
C ASP A 25 3.48 -12.61 -15.75
N ARG A 26 2.72 -13.68 -15.49
CA ARG A 26 3.29 -14.99 -15.15
C ARG A 26 4.11 -15.60 -16.29
N GLY A 27 3.85 -15.23 -17.55
CA GLY A 27 4.64 -15.69 -18.69
C GLY A 27 6.01 -15.01 -18.79
N ALA A 28 6.13 -13.81 -18.24
CA ALA A 28 7.40 -13.07 -18.13
C ALA A 28 8.26 -13.51 -16.94
N VAL A 29 7.69 -14.23 -15.96
CA VAL A 29 8.44 -14.86 -14.86
C VAL A 29 9.20 -16.07 -15.41
N ARG A 30 10.32 -15.84 -16.10
CA ARG A 30 11.19 -16.89 -16.63
C ARG A 30 12.22 -17.31 -15.59
N GLY A 31 12.59 -18.58 -15.54
CA GLY A 31 13.72 -19.14 -14.77
C GLY A 31 13.44 -19.46 -13.30
N GLU A 32 14.20 -20.40 -12.73
CA GLU A 32 14.13 -20.72 -11.30
C GLU A 32 14.72 -19.58 -10.45
N PHE A 33 14.08 -19.24 -9.34
CA PHE A 33 14.55 -18.26 -8.36
C PHE A 33 15.47 -18.90 -7.30
N THR A 34 15.98 -20.09 -7.58
CA THR A 34 16.54 -21.02 -6.58
C THR A 34 17.89 -20.58 -6.00
N GLU A 35 18.66 -19.70 -6.67
CA GLU A 35 19.99 -19.28 -6.19
C GLU A 35 20.36 -17.82 -6.53
N VAL A 36 19.41 -16.89 -6.38
CA VAL A 36 19.66 -15.47 -6.71
C VAL A 36 19.62 -14.63 -5.45
N ALA A 37 20.68 -13.85 -5.20
CA ALA A 37 20.70 -12.84 -4.13
C ALA A 37 19.43 -11.97 -4.23
N ALA A 38 18.80 -11.67 -3.09
CA ALA A 38 17.48 -11.01 -3.02
C ALA A 38 17.36 -9.77 -3.92
N GLY A 39 18.44 -9.01 -4.07
CA GLY A 39 18.50 -7.84 -4.94
C GLY A 39 18.28 -8.12 -6.43
N ALA A 40 18.82 -9.22 -6.94
CA ALA A 40 18.67 -9.62 -8.33
C ALA A 40 17.28 -10.22 -8.62
N VAL A 41 16.63 -10.82 -7.62
CA VAL A 41 15.22 -11.26 -7.72
C VAL A 41 14.28 -10.07 -7.88
N PHE A 42 14.45 -9.04 -7.03
CA PHE A 42 13.64 -7.83 -7.11
C PHE A 42 13.74 -7.17 -8.49
N ARG A 43 14.97 -6.95 -8.99
CA ARG A 43 15.19 -6.33 -10.31
C ARG A 43 14.64 -7.14 -11.47
N ARG A 44 14.66 -8.47 -11.39
CA ARG A 44 14.02 -9.33 -12.39
C ARG A 44 12.50 -9.18 -12.40
N LEU A 45 11.88 -9.01 -11.22
CA LEU A 45 10.44 -8.83 -11.08
C LEU A 45 9.99 -7.44 -11.54
N VAL A 46 10.65 -6.37 -11.10
CA VAL A 46 10.19 -5.00 -11.37
C VAL A 46 10.75 -4.42 -12.67
N GLY A 47 11.85 -5.00 -13.17
CA GLY A 47 12.62 -4.53 -14.32
C GLY A 47 13.65 -3.46 -13.95
N THR A 48 14.18 -2.78 -14.97
CA THR A 48 15.14 -1.68 -14.79
C THR A 48 14.45 -0.34 -14.72
N ASP A 49 13.30 -0.20 -15.38
CA ASP A 49 12.56 1.05 -15.48
C ASP A 49 11.24 0.96 -14.73
N GLY A 50 11.08 1.84 -13.76
CA GLY A 50 9.87 1.90 -12.95
C GLY A 50 9.93 3.03 -11.95
N ARG A 51 8.77 3.29 -11.33
CA ARG A 51 8.62 4.35 -10.34
C ARG A 51 7.80 3.83 -9.16
N ILE A 52 8.09 4.37 -7.99
CA ILE A 52 7.20 4.31 -6.83
C ILE A 52 6.50 5.65 -6.74
N THR A 53 5.18 5.57 -6.59
CA THR A 53 4.34 6.72 -6.30
C THR A 53 3.75 6.51 -4.92
N VAL A 54 3.98 7.46 -4.02
CA VAL A 54 3.32 7.50 -2.71
C VAL A 54 2.33 8.64 -2.75
N THR A 55 1.06 8.33 -2.46
CA THR A 55 0.00 9.33 -2.36
C THR A 55 -0.54 9.34 -0.95
N VAL A 56 -0.54 10.52 -0.33
CA VAL A 56 -1.09 10.78 0.99
C VAL A 56 -2.34 11.62 0.82
N GLU A 57 -3.46 11.15 1.37
CA GLU A 57 -4.76 11.82 1.34
C GLU A 57 -5.19 12.09 2.78
N ALA A 58 -5.35 13.37 3.14
CA ALA A 58 -5.82 13.80 4.45
C ALA A 58 -7.24 14.35 4.35
N GLU A 59 -8.19 13.72 5.06
CA GLU A 59 -9.62 14.08 5.03
C GLU A 59 -9.86 15.52 5.53
N GLU A 60 -9.12 15.95 6.55
CA GLU A 60 -9.34 17.24 7.23
C GLU A 60 -9.05 18.48 6.37
N ARG A 61 -8.30 18.34 5.27
CA ARG A 61 -7.88 19.48 4.44
C ARG A 61 -8.12 19.30 2.95
N SER A 62 -8.75 18.20 2.53
CA SER A 62 -8.82 17.81 1.12
C SER A 62 -7.45 17.89 0.41
N MET A 63 -6.37 17.71 1.17
CA MET A 63 -5.00 17.81 0.69
C MET A 63 -4.58 16.44 0.19
N ARG A 64 -4.20 16.40 -1.08
CA ARG A 64 -3.61 15.24 -1.73
C ARG A 64 -2.17 15.58 -2.06
N TYR A 65 -1.25 14.93 -1.37
CA TYR A 65 0.18 15.01 -1.65
C TYR A 65 0.62 13.76 -2.40
N GLN A 66 1.49 13.91 -3.39
CA GLN A 66 2.00 12.80 -4.18
C GLN A 66 3.49 13.00 -4.46
N GLY A 67 4.32 12.11 -3.92
CA GLY A 67 5.73 12.01 -4.26
C GLY A 67 5.99 10.84 -5.21
N VAL A 68 6.92 11.03 -6.14
CA VAL A 68 7.27 10.04 -7.16
C VAL A 68 8.78 9.92 -7.23
N VAL A 69 9.29 8.70 -7.05
CA VAL A 69 10.71 8.38 -7.15
C VAL A 69 10.94 7.23 -8.12
N PRO A 70 12.11 7.14 -8.77
CA PRO A 70 12.47 5.93 -9.52
C PRO A 70 12.51 4.71 -8.60
N LEU A 71 12.26 3.53 -9.16
CA LEU A 71 12.57 2.26 -8.48
C LEU A 71 14.10 2.11 -8.41
N SER A 72 14.70 2.53 -7.30
CA SER A 72 16.15 2.52 -7.02
C SER A 72 16.54 1.36 -6.10
N GLY A 73 17.84 1.03 -6.07
CA GLY A 73 18.37 0.00 -5.16
C GLY A 73 18.11 -1.45 -5.55
N GLY A 74 18.37 -2.39 -4.65
CA GLY A 74 18.11 -3.82 -4.79
C GLY A 74 16.75 -4.25 -4.27
N SER A 75 15.97 -3.39 -3.63
CA SER A 75 14.77 -3.81 -2.91
C SER A 75 13.68 -2.73 -2.86
N LEU A 76 12.45 -3.14 -2.53
CA LEU A 76 11.37 -2.21 -2.23
C LEU A 76 11.72 -1.30 -1.03
N ALA A 77 12.42 -1.85 -0.04
CA ALA A 77 12.87 -1.10 1.14
C ALA A 77 13.79 0.06 0.74
N GLU A 78 14.84 -0.19 -0.05
CA GLU A 78 15.75 0.86 -0.53
C GLU A 78 15.05 1.93 -1.38
N SER A 79 14.08 1.54 -2.21
CA SER A 79 13.27 2.49 -2.96
C SER A 79 12.39 3.36 -2.03
N LEU A 80 11.84 2.79 -0.95
CA LEU A 80 11.09 3.54 0.07
C LEU A 80 12.00 4.47 0.88
N GLU A 81 13.22 4.05 1.23
CA GLU A 81 14.21 4.92 1.87
C GLU A 81 14.56 6.11 0.96
N THR A 82 14.71 5.86 -0.35
CA THR A 82 14.93 6.92 -1.35
C THR A 82 13.74 7.90 -1.38
N TYR A 83 12.50 7.40 -1.29
CA TYR A 83 11.30 8.23 -1.18
C TYR A 83 11.37 9.15 0.04
N PHE A 84 11.58 8.60 1.24
CA PHE A 84 11.62 9.41 2.46
C PHE A 84 12.76 10.43 2.46
N ALA A 85 13.95 10.04 1.97
CA ALA A 85 15.10 10.94 1.90
C ALA A 85 14.89 12.11 0.93
N SER A 86 14.26 11.86 -0.22
CA SER A 86 14.12 12.87 -1.29
C SER A 86 12.83 13.69 -1.21
N SER A 87 11.71 13.06 -0.86
CA SER A 87 10.38 13.69 -0.92
C SER A 87 9.96 14.25 0.44
N GLU A 88 10.28 13.56 1.54
CA GLU A 88 9.94 13.98 2.90
C GLU A 88 11.13 14.66 3.63
N GLN A 89 12.35 14.51 3.11
CA GLN A 89 13.60 14.95 3.76
C GLN A 89 13.80 14.35 5.16
N LEU A 90 13.34 13.11 5.34
CA LEU A 90 13.45 12.37 6.60
C LEU A 90 14.41 11.20 6.44
N PRO A 91 15.59 11.22 7.11
CA PRO A 91 16.46 10.05 7.18
C PRO A 91 15.67 8.86 7.72
N THR A 92 15.57 7.81 6.91
CA THR A 92 14.71 6.66 7.19
C THR A 92 15.43 5.39 6.79
N ARG A 93 15.31 4.36 7.64
CA ARG A 93 15.69 2.98 7.36
C ARG A 93 14.47 2.10 7.35
N VAL A 94 14.43 1.16 6.41
CA VAL A 94 13.31 0.25 6.21
C VAL A 94 13.84 -1.17 6.09
N LEU A 95 13.32 -2.07 6.91
CA LEU A 95 13.51 -3.51 6.77
C LEU A 95 12.17 -4.14 6.43
N LEU A 96 12.13 -4.95 5.37
CA LEU A 96 10.94 -5.68 4.95
C LEU A 96 11.29 -7.17 4.80
N ALA A 97 10.41 -8.02 5.27
CA ALA A 97 10.54 -9.46 5.19
C ALA A 97 9.19 -10.09 4.82
N ALA A 98 9.21 -11.17 4.06
CA ALA A 98 8.02 -11.95 3.76
C ALA A 98 8.38 -13.41 3.52
N ASP A 99 7.45 -14.29 3.87
CA ASP A 99 7.45 -15.71 3.55
C ASP A 99 6.02 -16.23 3.36
N ASP A 100 5.85 -17.55 3.26
CA ASP A 100 4.56 -18.19 3.02
C ASP A 100 3.54 -17.95 4.15
N ALA A 101 3.99 -17.62 5.36
CA ALA A 101 3.10 -17.35 6.50
C ALA A 101 2.66 -15.89 6.57
N GLY A 102 3.42 -14.96 5.97
CA GLY A 102 3.07 -13.55 5.96
C GLY A 102 4.25 -12.61 5.72
N GLY A 103 4.04 -11.33 6.00
CA GLY A 103 5.05 -10.29 5.89
C GLY A 103 5.19 -9.48 7.17
N ALA A 104 6.40 -8.99 7.41
CA ALA A 104 6.73 -8.11 8.51
C ALA A 104 7.65 -6.98 8.03
N GLY A 105 7.69 -5.89 8.78
CA GLY A 105 8.55 -4.77 8.46
C GLY A 105 8.84 -3.89 9.66
N MET A 106 9.97 -3.21 9.60
CA MET A 106 10.39 -2.20 10.57
C MET A 106 10.78 -0.94 9.82
N LEU A 107 10.33 0.20 10.32
CA LEU A 107 10.71 1.52 9.83
C LEU A 107 11.29 2.31 11.00
N VAL A 108 12.50 2.82 10.82
CA VAL A 108 13.21 3.66 11.78
C VAL A 108 13.46 4.99 11.11
N GLN A 109 12.99 6.08 11.72
CA GLN A 109 13.02 7.40 11.10
C GLN A 109 13.47 8.46 12.08
N LYS A 110 14.38 9.33 11.63
CA LYS A 110 14.79 10.53 12.35
C LYS A 110 13.76 11.63 12.12
N LEU A 111 13.11 12.08 13.19
CA LEU A 111 12.11 13.15 13.13
C LEU A 111 12.75 14.55 13.22
N PRO A 112 12.14 15.57 12.58
CA PRO A 112 12.58 16.95 12.69
C PRO A 112 12.34 17.45 14.13
N GLY A 113 13.26 18.26 14.64
CA GLY A 113 13.20 18.75 16.03
C GLY A 113 13.60 17.72 17.09
N ALA A 114 13.97 16.48 16.70
CA ALA A 114 14.70 15.57 17.58
C ALA A 114 16.03 16.23 17.97
N GLY A 115 16.13 16.67 19.23
CA GLY A 115 17.26 17.43 19.75
C GLY A 115 17.19 18.94 19.52
N ALA A 116 16.00 19.54 19.35
CA ALA A 116 15.86 21.01 19.34
C ALA A 116 16.42 21.70 20.61
N GLU A 117 16.66 20.94 21.68
CA GLU A 117 17.34 21.35 22.92
C GLU A 117 18.62 20.52 23.22
N GLY A 118 19.00 19.58 22.34
CA GLY A 118 20.10 18.63 22.55
C GLY A 118 21.32 18.91 21.67
N ASP A 119 22.46 18.31 22.00
CA ASP A 119 23.68 18.42 21.20
C ASP A 119 23.48 17.75 19.82
N PHE A 120 23.93 18.40 18.75
CA PHE A 120 23.93 17.83 17.40
C PHE A 120 24.68 16.49 17.35
N GLU A 121 25.74 16.36 18.14
CA GLU A 121 26.55 15.13 18.20
C GLU A 121 25.77 13.97 18.84
N GLU A 122 25.00 14.23 19.91
CA GLU A 122 24.13 13.23 20.54
C GLU A 122 23.03 12.75 19.57
N VAL A 123 22.41 13.67 18.84
CA VAL A 123 21.38 13.32 17.85
C VAL A 123 21.97 12.50 16.70
N ALA A 124 23.20 12.82 16.27
CA ALA A 124 23.91 12.05 15.26
C ALA A 124 24.23 10.64 15.77
N ALA A 125 24.78 10.52 16.99
CA ALA A 125 25.11 9.24 17.61
C ALA A 125 23.88 8.34 17.82
N ALA A 126 22.75 8.92 18.26
CA ALA A 126 21.48 8.19 18.41
C ALA A 126 20.96 7.68 17.05
N TRP A 127 21.05 8.51 16.01
CA TRP A 127 20.66 8.08 14.65
C TRP A 127 21.56 6.95 14.15
N GLU A 128 22.88 7.06 14.28
CA GLU A 128 23.80 5.98 13.90
C GLU A 128 23.56 4.69 14.70
N GLY A 129 23.29 4.81 16.01
CA GLY A 129 22.91 3.69 16.86
C GLY A 129 21.65 2.98 16.36
N ALA A 130 20.62 3.75 16.03
CA ALA A 130 19.37 3.23 15.48
C ALA A 130 19.56 2.56 14.11
N GLN A 131 20.43 3.09 13.24
CA GLN A 131 20.79 2.47 11.96
C GLN A 131 21.49 1.13 12.17
N ARG A 132 22.51 1.07 13.04
CA ARG A 132 23.16 -0.20 13.38
C ARG A 132 22.18 -1.19 14.00
N GLY A 133 21.20 -0.69 14.76
CA GLY A 133 20.20 -1.51 15.42
C GLY A 133 19.30 -2.26 14.47
N ILE A 134 18.71 -1.57 13.49
CA ILE A 134 17.88 -2.21 12.46
C ILE A 134 18.71 -3.15 11.58
N GLU A 135 19.97 -2.82 11.27
CA GLU A 135 20.88 -3.64 10.46
C GLU A 135 21.29 -4.96 11.13
N ARG A 136 21.24 -5.05 12.48
CA ARG A 136 21.51 -6.29 13.21
C ARG A 136 20.38 -7.31 13.12
N LEU A 137 19.16 -6.87 12.84
CA LEU A 137 17.99 -7.74 12.84
C LEU A 137 18.00 -8.65 11.61
N SER A 138 17.90 -9.96 11.85
CA SER A 138 17.72 -10.93 10.77
C SER A 138 16.27 -10.95 10.26
N VAL A 139 16.10 -11.41 9.01
CA VAL A 139 14.79 -11.68 8.41
C VAL A 139 13.96 -12.65 9.27
N ALA A 140 14.59 -13.67 9.83
CA ALA A 140 13.92 -14.66 10.67
C ALA A 140 13.40 -14.05 11.97
N GLN A 141 14.21 -13.21 12.63
CA GLN A 141 13.78 -12.48 13.82
C GLN A 141 12.60 -11.56 13.48
N LEU A 142 12.72 -10.74 12.43
CA LEU A 142 11.64 -9.80 12.05
C LEU A 142 10.30 -10.50 11.79
N LEU A 143 10.32 -11.73 11.26
CA LEU A 143 9.13 -12.49 10.90
C LEU A 143 8.53 -13.31 12.05
N ARG A 144 9.27 -13.56 13.13
CA ARG A 144 8.90 -14.58 14.13
C ARG A 144 9.01 -14.10 15.58
N CYS A 145 9.88 -13.15 15.88
CA CYS A 145 10.08 -12.64 17.23
C CYS A 145 9.03 -11.58 17.59
N PRO A 146 8.61 -11.50 18.87
CA PRO A 146 7.79 -10.41 19.37
C PRO A 146 8.56 -9.08 19.34
N VAL A 147 7.82 -7.96 19.35
CA VAL A 147 8.40 -6.62 19.22
C VAL A 147 9.40 -6.32 20.34
N GLU A 148 9.11 -6.75 21.56
CA GLU A 148 9.96 -6.56 22.73
C GLU A 148 11.34 -7.21 22.55
N GLU A 149 11.38 -8.40 21.94
CA GLU A 149 12.63 -9.10 21.64
C GLU A 149 13.40 -8.42 20.52
N LEU A 150 12.73 -7.96 19.46
CA LEU A 150 13.35 -7.17 18.39
C LEU A 150 13.98 -5.88 18.93
N LEU A 151 13.32 -5.23 19.89
CA LEU A 151 13.85 -4.03 20.54
C LEU A 151 15.05 -4.36 21.45
N GLY A 152 15.01 -5.48 22.16
CA GLY A 152 16.14 -5.95 22.97
C GLY A 152 17.38 -6.29 22.15
N GLU A 153 17.21 -6.92 20.99
CA GLU A 153 18.33 -7.31 20.10
C GLU A 153 18.85 -6.14 19.26
N GLY A 154 17.92 -5.37 18.67
CA GLY A 154 18.24 -4.27 17.78
C GLY A 154 18.63 -2.99 18.52
N PHE A 155 18.03 -2.70 19.68
CA PHE A 155 18.05 -1.35 20.27
C PHE A 155 18.33 -1.35 21.77
N ALA A 156 19.01 -2.39 22.29
CA ALA A 156 19.32 -2.53 23.72
C ALA A 156 20.11 -1.34 24.32
N ASP A 157 20.94 -0.69 23.51
CA ASP A 157 21.77 0.45 23.88
C ASP A 157 21.04 1.80 23.77
N GLN A 158 19.77 1.79 23.40
CA GLN A 158 18.95 2.97 23.17
C GLN A 158 17.86 3.11 24.25
N ASP A 159 17.51 4.34 24.60
CA ASP A 159 16.37 4.62 25.48
C ASP A 159 15.06 4.49 24.69
N VAL A 160 14.47 3.28 24.73
CA VAL A 160 13.28 2.96 23.94
C VAL A 160 12.02 2.99 24.80
N ARG A 161 11.03 3.76 24.35
CA ARG A 161 9.67 3.72 24.90
C ARG A 161 8.74 2.94 23.96
N LEU A 162 8.23 1.80 24.45
CA LEU A 162 7.25 1.00 23.74
C LEU A 162 5.81 1.50 23.99
N PHE A 163 5.06 1.69 22.91
CA PHE A 163 3.63 2.03 22.96
C PHE A 163 2.76 0.81 22.65
N ARG A 164 1.48 0.89 23.00
CA ARG A 164 0.52 -0.16 22.68
C ARG A 164 0.36 -0.27 21.16
N GLY A 165 0.59 -1.48 20.62
CA GLY A 165 0.35 -1.78 19.22
C GLY A 165 -1.13 -1.71 18.83
N SER A 166 -1.38 -1.44 17.55
CA SER A 166 -2.72 -1.47 16.95
C SER A 166 -2.82 -2.62 15.94
N PRO A 167 -3.98 -3.30 15.86
CA PRO A 167 -4.14 -4.44 14.95
C PRO A 167 -4.17 -3.97 13.49
N VAL A 168 -3.30 -4.55 12.67
CA VAL A 168 -3.32 -4.40 11.21
C VAL A 168 -4.30 -5.42 10.63
N ARG A 169 -5.22 -5.00 9.77
CA ARG A 169 -6.24 -5.88 9.19
C ARG A 169 -6.50 -5.62 7.73
N PHE A 170 -6.80 -6.67 6.98
CA PHE A 170 -7.29 -6.52 5.61
C PHE A 170 -8.69 -5.91 5.61
N GLU A 171 -8.92 -4.84 4.82
CA GLU A 171 -10.26 -4.33 4.55
C GLU A 171 -10.37 -3.82 3.12
N CYS A 172 -11.30 -4.38 2.36
CA CYS A 172 -11.64 -3.84 1.05
C CYS A 172 -12.84 -2.89 1.15
N ARG A 173 -12.70 -1.72 0.52
CA ARG A 173 -13.74 -0.70 0.49
C ARG A 173 -14.75 -0.90 -0.67
N CYS A 174 -14.70 -1.99 -1.43
CA CYS A 174 -15.66 -2.17 -2.53
C CYS A 174 -17.09 -2.35 -2.00
N SER A 175 -18.08 -1.85 -2.74
CA SER A 175 -19.49 -2.08 -2.46
C SER A 175 -20.29 -2.08 -3.75
N GLN A 176 -21.50 -2.65 -3.71
CA GLN A 176 -22.40 -2.66 -4.87
C GLN A 176 -22.70 -1.24 -5.35
N GLY A 177 -22.91 -0.28 -4.45
CA GLY A 177 -23.13 1.12 -4.80
C GLY A 177 -21.96 1.80 -5.53
N ARG A 178 -20.71 1.46 -5.19
CA ARG A 178 -19.54 1.98 -5.93
C ARG A 178 -19.42 1.36 -7.32
N VAL A 179 -19.67 0.05 -7.43
CA VAL A 179 -19.66 -0.63 -8.72
C VAL A 179 -20.79 -0.10 -9.60
N ALA A 180 -21.98 0.12 -9.04
CA ALA A 180 -23.09 0.80 -9.70
C ALA A 180 -22.69 2.20 -10.22
N GLY A 181 -22.00 2.99 -9.39
CA GLY A 181 -21.47 4.30 -9.82
C GLY A 181 -20.49 4.20 -10.99
N LEU A 182 -19.63 3.18 -11.01
CA LEU A 182 -18.72 2.90 -12.13
C LEU A 182 -19.48 2.51 -13.40
N LEU A 183 -20.47 1.63 -13.30
CA LEU A 183 -21.31 1.23 -14.44
C LEU A 183 -22.10 2.42 -15.00
N ARG A 184 -22.60 3.32 -14.14
CA ARG A 184 -23.25 4.56 -14.60
C ARG A 184 -22.30 5.48 -15.36
N ALA A 185 -21.04 5.56 -14.94
CA ALA A 185 -20.03 6.39 -15.60
C ALA A 185 -19.61 5.87 -16.98
N LEU A 186 -19.66 4.55 -17.22
CA LEU A 186 -19.48 3.96 -18.55
C LEU A 186 -20.64 4.31 -19.49
N GLY A 187 -21.85 4.40 -18.93
CA GLY A 187 -23.04 4.80 -19.66
C GLY A 187 -23.90 3.63 -20.12
N PRO A 188 -25.16 3.93 -20.49
CA PRO A 188 -26.18 2.91 -20.71
C PRO A 188 -25.93 2.00 -21.90
N GLU A 189 -25.37 2.53 -23.00
CA GLU A 189 -25.15 1.76 -24.23
C GLU A 189 -24.12 0.66 -24.03
N GLU A 190 -22.97 1.00 -23.42
CA GLU A 190 -21.89 0.03 -23.15
C GLU A 190 -22.35 -1.07 -22.18
N VAL A 191 -23.04 -0.69 -21.11
CA VAL A 191 -23.52 -1.65 -20.09
C VAL A 191 -24.61 -2.58 -20.64
N ARG A 192 -25.55 -2.06 -21.45
CA ARG A 192 -26.58 -2.89 -22.09
C ARG A 192 -26.00 -3.81 -23.16
N GLY A 193 -24.99 -3.37 -23.93
CA GLY A 193 -24.30 -4.22 -24.90
C GLY A 193 -23.71 -5.47 -24.24
N VAL A 194 -23.02 -5.30 -23.10
CA VAL A 194 -22.50 -6.45 -22.33
C VAL A 194 -23.62 -7.36 -21.81
N LEU A 195 -24.73 -6.76 -21.36
CA LEU A 195 -25.89 -7.52 -20.89
C LEU A 195 -26.50 -8.39 -22.00
N GLU A 196 -26.64 -7.86 -23.22
CA GLU A 196 -27.18 -8.59 -24.37
C GLU A 196 -26.28 -9.77 -24.77
N GLU A 197 -24.96 -9.57 -24.76
CA GLU A 197 -23.99 -10.60 -25.14
C GLU A 197 -23.84 -11.71 -24.08
N GLN A 198 -23.85 -11.34 -22.78
CA GLN A 198 -23.44 -12.22 -21.68
C GLN A 198 -24.58 -12.59 -20.72
N GLY A 199 -25.76 -12.00 -20.87
CA GLY A 199 -26.94 -12.19 -20.02
C GLY A 199 -26.86 -11.55 -18.63
N ALA A 200 -25.68 -11.12 -18.19
CA ALA A 200 -25.46 -10.35 -16.96
C ALA A 200 -24.14 -9.57 -17.05
N VAL A 201 -24.07 -8.44 -16.35
CA VAL A 201 -22.83 -7.66 -16.22
C VAL A 201 -22.15 -8.06 -14.92
N THR A 202 -20.95 -8.64 -15.00
CA THR A 202 -20.17 -9.04 -13.82
C THR A 202 -18.90 -8.22 -13.69
N VAL A 203 -18.77 -7.48 -12.58
CA VAL A 203 -17.56 -6.73 -12.24
C VAL A 203 -16.89 -7.38 -11.04
N THR A 204 -15.63 -7.78 -11.20
CA THR A 204 -14.84 -8.37 -10.11
C THR A 204 -13.94 -7.33 -9.48
N CYS A 205 -13.99 -7.17 -8.16
CA CYS A 205 -13.10 -6.25 -7.46
C CYS A 205 -11.64 -6.74 -7.51
N GLU A 206 -10.73 -5.95 -8.06
CA GLU A 206 -9.30 -6.30 -8.15
C GLU A 206 -8.59 -6.49 -6.79
N PHE A 207 -9.12 -5.92 -5.70
CA PHE A 207 -8.49 -6.00 -4.37
C PHE A 207 -8.94 -7.19 -3.52
N CYS A 208 -10.21 -7.60 -3.63
CA CYS A 208 -10.77 -8.68 -2.81
C CYS A 208 -11.36 -9.83 -3.62
N HIS A 209 -11.30 -9.73 -4.95
CA HIS A 209 -11.85 -10.70 -5.91
C HIS A 209 -13.35 -11.01 -5.75
N ARG A 210 -14.08 -10.19 -4.99
CA ARG A 210 -15.54 -10.31 -4.88
C ARG A 210 -16.19 -9.97 -6.22
N PRO A 211 -17.00 -10.87 -6.80
CA PRO A 211 -17.80 -10.55 -7.98
C PRO A 211 -19.05 -9.76 -7.59
N TYR A 212 -19.40 -8.78 -8.42
CA TYR A 212 -20.65 -8.03 -8.38
C TYR A 212 -21.38 -8.29 -9.69
N ARG A 213 -22.49 -9.01 -9.61
CA ARG A 213 -23.33 -9.38 -10.76
C ARG A 213 -24.55 -8.46 -10.79
N PHE A 214 -24.83 -7.93 -11.97
CA PHE A 214 -25.99 -7.10 -12.28
C PHE A 214 -26.77 -7.79 -13.39
N GLU A 215 -28.01 -8.15 -13.12
CA GLU A 215 -28.93 -8.74 -14.10
C GLU A 215 -29.71 -7.63 -14.80
N ALA A 216 -30.55 -8.01 -15.78
CA ALA A 216 -31.29 -7.03 -16.59
C ALA A 216 -32.10 -6.03 -15.74
N VAL A 217 -32.75 -6.51 -14.67
CA VAL A 217 -33.52 -5.65 -13.76
C VAL A 217 -32.61 -4.65 -13.04
N ASP A 218 -31.43 -5.09 -12.59
CA ASP A 218 -30.47 -4.21 -11.92
C ASP A 218 -29.93 -3.15 -12.89
N VAL A 219 -29.60 -3.55 -14.12
CA VAL A 219 -29.09 -2.65 -15.16
C VAL A 219 -30.13 -1.58 -15.52
N GLU A 220 -31.40 -1.96 -15.72
CA GLU A 220 -32.44 -0.96 -15.98
C GLU A 220 -32.67 -0.05 -14.77
N ALA A 221 -32.59 -0.57 -13.55
CA ALA A 221 -32.67 0.24 -12.34
C ALA A 221 -31.48 1.22 -12.19
N LEU A 222 -30.29 0.90 -12.71
CA LEU A 222 -29.13 1.80 -12.67
C LEU A 222 -29.35 3.08 -13.48
N PHE A 223 -30.12 3.00 -14.56
CA PHE A 223 -30.34 4.08 -15.53
C PHE A 223 -31.78 4.61 -15.55
N ALA A 224 -32.65 4.10 -14.68
CA ALA A 224 -33.96 4.69 -14.48
C ALA A 224 -33.82 6.14 -13.98
N PRO A 225 -34.64 7.09 -14.46
CA PRO A 225 -34.61 8.45 -13.97
C PRO A 225 -34.91 8.49 -12.45
N ASP A 226 -34.09 9.19 -11.67
CA ASP A 226 -34.29 9.36 -10.23
C ASP A 226 -35.67 9.99 -9.98
N SER A 227 -36.58 9.27 -9.32
CA SER A 227 -37.91 9.77 -8.97
C SER A 227 -37.94 10.65 -7.71
N THR A 228 -36.78 11.11 -7.23
CA THR A 228 -36.67 11.99 -6.06
C THR A 228 -36.15 13.38 -6.42
N THR A 229 -36.97 14.17 -7.11
CA THR A 229 -37.00 15.65 -6.95
C THR A 229 -38.41 16.16 -7.24
N GLY A 230 -39.39 15.66 -6.50
CA GLY A 230 -40.71 16.28 -6.39
C GLY A 230 -40.74 17.10 -5.11
N GLY A 231 -40.73 18.43 -5.23
CA GLY A 231 -40.87 19.33 -4.10
C GLY A 231 -42.17 19.07 -3.32
N SER A 232 -42.06 19.07 -2.00
CA SER A 232 -43.19 19.27 -1.11
C SER A 232 -42.91 20.56 -0.33
N GLU A 233 -43.35 21.68 -0.90
CA GLU A 233 -43.89 22.77 -0.08
C GLU A 233 -45.17 22.22 0.57
N ALA A 234 -45.05 21.78 1.82
CA ALA A 234 -46.19 21.69 2.70
C ALA A 234 -46.11 22.89 3.66
N VAL A 235 -46.86 23.92 3.31
CA VAL A 235 -47.30 24.97 4.23
C VAL A 235 -48.12 24.30 5.32
N HIS A 236 -47.70 24.44 6.58
CA HIS A 236 -48.52 24.78 7.75
C HIS A 236 -47.64 25.12 8.96
#